data_AF-A0A4R7FN30-F1
#
_entry.id   AF-A0A4R7FN30-F1
#
_cell.length_a   1.000
_cell.length_b   1.000
_cell.length_c   1.000
_cell.angle_alpha   90.00
_cell.angle_beta   90.00
_cell.angle_gamma   90.00
#
_symmetry.space_group_name_H-M   'P 1'
#
loop_
_entity.id
_entity.type
_entity.pdbx_description
1 polymer ?
#
loop_
_entity_poly.entity_id
_entity_poly.type
_entity_poly.pdbx_seq_one_letter_code
_entity_poly.pdbx_strand_id
1 'polypeptide(L)' 'MKTIDEMLSLDLLTHDQHGEISAWIDQSTTPEEILQMPPNLWQAIERASLAMGVNDDLLRPPALDAGSLLLS' A
#
# COMPACT_ATOMS: atom_id res chain seq x y z
N MET A 1 5.82 -8.29 0.65
CA MET A 1 4.43 -8.02 0.20
C MET A 1 4.50 -7.26 -1.12
N LYS A 2 3.69 -7.61 -2.13
CA LYS A 2 3.81 -7.06 -3.49
C LYS A 2 3.63 -5.53 -3.56
N THR A 3 2.75 -4.96 -2.72
CA THR A 3 2.43 -3.52 -2.73
C THR A 3 3.58 -2.61 -2.28
N ILE A 4 4.40 -3.03 -1.31
CA ILE A 4 5.55 -2.25 -0.82
C ILE A 4 6.70 -2.28 -1.84
N ASP A 5 6.91 -3.44 -2.47
CA ASP A 5 7.89 -3.64 -3.55
C ASP A 5 7.50 -2.80 -4.78
N GLU A 6 6.21 -2.73 -5.10
CA GLU A 6 5.67 -1.86 -6.15
C GLU A 6 5.91 -0.38 -5.83
N MET A 7 5.71 0.06 -4.58
CA MET A 7 6.02 1.45 -4.16
C MET A 7 7.49 1.80 -4.35
N LEU A 8 8.42 0.87 -4.09
CA LEU A 8 9.84 1.06 -4.37
C LEU A 8 10.11 1.15 -5.88
N SER A 9 9.50 0.26 -6.68
CA SER A 9 9.67 0.25 -8.13
C SER A 9 9.17 1.53 -8.83
N LEU A 10 8.26 2.25 -8.19
CA LEU A 10 7.69 3.52 -8.63
C LEU A 10 8.43 4.74 -8.06
N ASP A 11 9.58 4.55 -7.39
CA ASP A 11 10.36 5.60 -6.72
C ASP A 11 9.58 6.37 -5.63
N LEU A 12 8.54 5.74 -5.05
CA LEU A 12 7.70 6.36 -4.01
C LEU A 12 8.21 6.12 -2.60
N LEU A 13 8.96 5.03 -2.41
CA LEU A 13 9.75 4.75 -1.23
C LEU A 13 11.23 4.79 -1.60
N THR A 14 12.08 5.28 -0.70
CA THR A 14 13.52 5.09 -0.85
C THR A 14 13.88 3.63 -0.55
N HIS A 15 15.03 3.17 -1.07
CA HIS A 15 15.55 1.83 -0.76
C HIS A 15 15.72 1.60 0.75
N ASP A 16 16.12 2.65 1.48
CA ASP A 16 16.28 2.62 2.93
C ASP A 16 14.94 2.41 3.63
N GLN A 17 13.92 3.24 3.30
CA GLN A 17 12.57 3.11 3.84
C GLN A 17 11.95 1.75 3.53
N HIS A 18 12.11 1.27 2.29
CA HIS A 18 11.64 -0.05 1.89
C HIS A 18 12.29 -1.14 2.76
N GLY A 19 13.62 -1.09 2.93
CA GLY A 19 14.36 -2.02 3.78
C GLY A 19 13.89 -2.01 5.24
N GLU A 20 13.72 -0.83 5.83
CA GLU A 20 13.23 -0.67 7.20
C GLU A 20 11.81 -1.22 7.37
N ILE A 21 10.91 -0.94 6.42
CA ILE A 21 9.53 -1.43 6.44
C ILE A 21 9.51 -2.96 6.28
N SER A 22 10.24 -3.52 5.31
CA SER A 22 10.31 -4.96 5.11
C SER A 22 10.87 -5.68 6.33
N ALA A 23 11.96 -5.16 6.90
CA ALA A 23 12.54 -5.71 8.12
C ALA A 23 11.55 -5.68 9.28
N TRP A 24 10.80 -4.57 9.45
CA TRP A 24 9.77 -4.47 10.48
C TRP A 24 8.65 -5.50 10.30
N ILE A 25 8.19 -5.69 9.07
CA ILE A 25 7.14 -6.67 8.76
C ILE A 25 7.66 -8.09 9.03
N ASP A 26 8.88 -8.42 8.61
CA ASP A 26 9.47 -9.75 8.78
C ASP A 26 9.76 -10.10 10.24
N GLN A 27 10.14 -9.12 11.09
CA GLN A 27 10.32 -9.33 12.52
C GLN A 27 9.00 -9.40 13.31
N SER A 28 7.92 -8.81 12.77
CA SER A 28 6.62 -8.74 13.46
C SER A 28 5.89 -10.07 13.33
N THR A 29 5.67 -10.74 14.45
CA THR A 29 5.03 -12.07 14.48
C THR A 29 3.53 -11.95 14.75
N THR A 30 3.10 -10.81 15.33
CA THR A 30 1.68 -10.54 15.61
C THR A 30 1.20 -9.24 14.94
N PRO A 31 -0.12 -9.11 14.70
CA PRO A 31 -0.70 -7.86 14.22
C PRO A 31 -0.43 -6.68 15.15
N GLU A 32 -0.41 -6.89 16.47
CA GLU A 32 -0.09 -5.82 17.43
C GLU A 32 1.33 -5.27 17.23
N GLU A 33 2.32 -6.12 16.92
CA GLU A 33 3.69 -5.67 16.63
C GLU A 33 3.78 -4.85 15.34
N ILE A 34 2.99 -5.21 14.32
CA ILE A 34 2.89 -4.42 13.08
C ILE A 34 2.32 -3.02 13.39
N LEU A 35 1.33 -2.92 14.29
CA LEU A 35 0.75 -1.64 14.69
C LEU A 35 1.72 -0.75 15.49
N GLN A 36 2.75 -1.34 16.11
CA GLN A 36 3.82 -0.61 16.80
C GLN A 36 4.87 -0.04 15.84
N MET A 37 4.67 -0.17 14.52
CA MET A 37 5.61 0.35 13.53
C MET A 37 5.88 1.86 13.75
N PRO A 38 7.15 2.29 13.66
CA PRO A 38 7.53 3.68 13.88
C PRO A 38 6.73 4.67 13.00
N PRO A 39 6.36 5.85 13.54
CA PRO A 39 5.50 6.80 12.85
C PRO A 39 6.11 7.33 11.55
N ASN A 40 7.44 7.41 11.44
CA ASN A 40 8.14 7.79 10.21
C ASN A 40 7.94 6.76 9.09
N LEU A 41 7.91 5.47 9.40
CA LEU A 41 7.67 4.41 8.42
C LEU A 41 6.20 4.41 7.97
N TRP A 42 5.27 4.62 8.92
CA TRP A 42 3.86 4.81 8.59
C TRP A 42 3.62 5.99 7.64
N GLN A 43 4.25 7.13 7.91
CA GLN A 43 4.17 8.31 7.04
C GLN A 43 4.78 8.06 5.65
N ALA A 44 5.81 7.24 5.54
CA ALA A 44 6.37 6.86 4.24
C ALA A 44 5.36 6.04 3.42
N ILE A 45 4.73 5.03 4.04
CA ILE A 45 3.70 4.19 3.41
C ILE A 45 2.48 5.03 3.00
N GLU A 46 2.02 5.94 3.86
CA GLU A 46 0.87 6.79 3.58
C GLU A 46 1.12 7.70 2.37
N ARG A 47 2.28 8.38 2.34
CA ARG A 47 2.67 9.23 1.20
C ARG A 47 2.78 8.43 -0.10
N ALA A 48 3.39 7.25 -0.06
CA ALA A 48 3.50 6.39 -1.23
C ALA A 48 2.13 5.90 -1.71
N SER A 49 1.22 5.56 -0.80
CA SER A 49 -0.15 5.15 -1.12
C SER A 49 -0.97 6.27 -1.77
N LEU A 50 -0.81 7.52 -1.29
CA LEU A 50 -1.43 8.70 -1.89
C LEU A 50 -0.88 8.96 -3.30
N ALA A 51 0.44 8.84 -3.48
CA ALA A 51 1.08 9.04 -4.78
C ALA A 51 0.69 7.96 -5.81
N MET A 52 0.46 6.71 -5.36
CA MET A 52 -0.09 5.65 -6.22
C MET A 52 -1.56 5.86 -6.59
N GLY A 53 -2.25 6.81 -5.96
CA GLY A 53 -3.68 6.99 -6.17
C GLY A 53 -4.54 5.86 -5.60
N VAL A 54 -4.00 5.01 -4.71
CA VAL A 54 -4.77 3.94 -4.05
C VAL A 54 -5.95 4.52 -3.27
N ASN A 55 -5.75 5.66 -2.61
CA ASN A 55 -6.83 6.35 -1.92
C ASN A 55 -7.92 6.85 -2.88
N ASP A 56 -7.53 7.31 -4.08
CA ASP A 56 -8.48 7.79 -5.10
C ASP A 56 -9.28 6.63 -5.71
N ASP A 57 -8.66 5.47 -5.88
CA ASP A 57 -9.32 4.24 -6.34
C ASP A 57 -10.34 3.71 -5.31
N LEU A 58 -10.02 3.76 -4.02
CA LEU A 58 -10.94 3.37 -2.93
C LEU A 58 -12.17 4.28 -2.82
N LEU A 59 -12.02 5.57 -3.15
CA LEU A 59 -13.12 6.55 -3.14
C LEU A 59 -13.92 6.55 -4.44
N ARG A 60 -13.44 5.88 -5.48
CA ARG A 60 -14.17 5.75 -6.74
C ARG A 60 -15.44 4.94 -6.48
N PRO A 61 -16.63 5.47 -6.81
CA PRO A 61 -17.84 4.67 -6.73
C PRO A 61 -17.67 3.42 -7.59
N PRO A 62 -18.05 2.22 -7.10
CA PRO A 62 -17.90 0.99 -7.87
C PRO A 62 -18.63 1.17 -9.20
N ALA A 63 -17.93 0.93 -10.31
CA ALA A 63 -18.53 1.05 -11.63
C ALA A 63 -19.67 0.03 -11.75
N LEU A 64 -20.91 0.53 -11.81
CA LEU A 64 -22.12 -0.29 -12.00
C LEU A 64 -22.18 -0.95 -13.39
N ASP A 65 -21.23 -0.63 -14.28
CA ASP A 65 -21.13 -1.19 -15.63
C ASP A 65 -20.55 -2.61 -15.68
N ALA A 66 -20.04 -3.15 -14.57
CA ALA A 66 -19.51 -4.52 -14.48
C ALA A 66 -20.60 -5.63 -14.53
N GLY A 67 -21.83 -5.29 -14.90
CA GLY A 67 -22.94 -6.23 -15.09
C GLY A 67 -23.60 -6.20 -16.46
N SER A 68 -23.19 -5.33 -17.39
CA SER A 68 -23.82 -5.24 -18.72
C SER A 68 -23.06 -6.06 -19.77
N LEU A 69 -22.80 -7.34 -19.46
CA LEU A 69 -22.44 -8.33 -20.48
C LEU A 69 -23.70 -9.09 -20.91
N LEU A 70 -24.27 -8.61 -22.02
CA LEU A 70 -24.92 -9.37 -23.09
C LEU A 70 -25.94 -10.45 -22.69
N LEU A 71 -27.23 -10.11 -22.79
CA LEU A 71 -28.21 -11.03 -23.39
C LEU A 71 -28.88 -10.33 -24.58
N SER A 72 -28.38 -10.65 -25.78
CA SER A 72 -29.09 -10.48 -27.04
C SER A 72 -29.97 -11.69 -27.30
#